data_AF-A0A0S2SLK5-F1
#
_entry.id   AF-A0A0S2SLK5-F1
#
_cell.length_a   1.000
_cell.length_b   1.000
_cell.length_c   1.000
_cell.angle_alpha   90.00
_cell.angle_beta   90.00
_cell.angle_gamma   90.00
#
_symmetry.space_group_name_H-M   'P 1'
#
loop_
_entity.id
_entity.type
_entity.pdbx_description
1 polymer ?
#
loop_
_entity_poly.entity_id
_entity_poly.type
_entity_poly.pdbx_seq_one_letter_code
_entity_poly.pdbx_strand_id
1 'polypeptide(L)' 'MKFYARLIKNRVTEVWNDGGLNITPHDVHVPSIASEFIPCPETVQPGATRVGEEWINPPPVEPALPPEEMPEPIQ' A
#
# COMPACT_ATOMS: atom_id res chain seq x y z
N MET A 1 1.61 9.42 -14.54
CA MET A 1 1.28 9.64 -13.12
C MET A 1 2.50 9.31 -12.29
N LYS A 2 2.69 9.99 -11.16
CA LYS A 2 3.80 9.75 -10.24
C LYS A 2 3.28 9.00 -9.02
N PHE A 3 4.00 7.96 -8.62
CA PHE A 3 3.66 7.13 -7.46
C PHE A 3 4.71 7.33 -6.37
N TYR A 4 4.24 7.35 -5.14
CA TYR A 4 5.06 7.49 -3.95
C TYR A 4 4.64 6.46 -2.92
N ALA A 5 5.62 5.83 -2.27
CA ALA A 5 5.41 4.89 -1.20
C ALA A 5 5.90 5.47 0.12
N ARG A 6 5.08 5.38 1.16
CA ARG A 6 5.47 5.73 2.52
C ARG A 6 6.20 4.57 3.17
N LEU A 7 7.48 4.76 3.48
CA LEU A 7 8.33 3.71 4.06
C LEU A 7 8.53 3.90 5.55
N ILE A 8 8.15 2.88 6.32
CA ILE A 8 8.46 2.79 7.74
C ILE A 8 9.22 1.49 7.96
N LYS A 9 10.47 1.58 8.45
CA LYS A 9 11.35 0.42 8.67
C LYS A 9 11.45 -0.50 7.43
N ASN A 10 11.66 0.10 6.25
CA ASN A 10 11.73 -0.56 4.94
C ASN A 10 10.44 -1.24 4.45
N ARG A 11 9.31 -1.03 5.14
CA ARG A 11 8.01 -1.57 4.73
C ARG A 11 7.12 -0.46 4.21
N VAL A 12 6.48 -0.71 3.07
CA VAL A 12 5.48 0.17 2.47
C VAL A 12 4.22 0.09 3.32
N THR A 13 3.87 1.22 3.93
CA THR A 13 2.65 1.34 4.74
C THR A 13 1.51 1.99 3.97
N GLU A 14 1.86 2.80 2.98
CA GLU A 14 0.91 3.54 2.15
C GLU A 14 1.50 3.72 0.75
N VAL A 15 0.65 3.67 -0.26
CA VAL A 15 0.98 4.03 -1.64
C VAL A 15 0.04 5.14 -2.06
N TRP A 16 0.61 6.25 -2.50
CA TRP A 16 -0.10 7.43 -2.96
C TRP A 16 0.32 7.77 -4.39
N ASN A 17 -0.57 8.36 -5.18
CA ASN A 17 -0.26 8.84 -6.52
C ASN A 17 -0.79 10.26 -6.72
N ASP A 18 -0.17 10.98 -7.65
CA ASP A 18 -0.49 12.38 -7.92
C ASP A 18 -1.79 12.61 -8.69
N GLY A 19 -2.53 11.56 -9.09
CA GLY A 19 -3.73 11.69 -9.91
C GLY A 19 -3.46 12.29 -11.31
N GLY A 20 -2.20 12.42 -11.73
CA GLY A 20 -1.83 13.19 -12.93
C GLY A 20 -1.82 14.70 -12.75
N LEU A 21 -1.97 15.21 -11.52
CA LEU A 21 -1.98 16.63 -11.19
C LEU A 21 -0.57 17.22 -11.00
N ASN A 22 0.48 16.41 -11.16
CA ASN A 22 1.87 16.82 -11.02
C ASN A 22 2.21 17.43 -9.65
N ILE A 23 1.53 16.96 -8.61
CA ILE A 23 1.79 17.29 -7.19
C ILE A 23 2.64 16.20 -6.53
N THR A 24 3.19 16.54 -5.37
CA THR A 24 4.05 15.69 -4.55
C THR A 24 3.43 15.51 -3.15
N PRO A 25 3.91 14.53 -2.36
CA PRO A 25 3.44 14.37 -0.97
C PRO A 25 3.60 15.63 -0.11
N HIS A 26 4.58 16.49 -0.43
CA HIS A 26 4.80 17.77 0.28
C HIS A 26 3.69 18.80 0.05
N ASP A 27 2.89 18.66 -1.00
CA ASP A 27 1.79 19.57 -1.32
C ASP A 27 0.50 19.21 -0.54
N VAL A 28 0.40 17.99 -0.02
CA VAL A 28 -0.82 17.44 0.57
C VAL A 28 -0.66 16.93 2.00
N HIS A 29 0.56 16.68 2.47
CA HIS A 29 0.83 16.12 3.80
C HIS A 29 1.69 17.07 4.63
N VAL A 30 1.58 16.97 5.96
CA VAL A 30 2.45 17.69 6.88
C VAL A 30 3.92 17.27 6.68
N PRO A 31 4.90 18.16 6.92
CA PRO A 31 6.30 17.91 6.56
C PRO A 31 6.89 16.60 7.12
N SER A 32 6.52 16.22 8.35
CA SER A 32 6.98 14.97 8.97
C SER A 32 6.52 13.75 8.17
N ILE A 33 5.26 13.71 7.79
CA ILE A 33 4.68 12.61 7.00
C ILE A 33 5.22 12.65 5.56
N ALA A 34 5.24 13.81 4.92
CA ALA A 34 5.71 13.95 3.54
C ALA A 34 7.14 13.42 3.35
N SER A 35 8.02 13.63 4.35
CA SER A 35 9.41 13.16 4.31
C SER A 35 9.57 11.64 4.33
N GLU A 36 8.53 10.89 4.72
CA GLU A 36 8.54 9.43 4.74
C GLU A 36 8.15 8.83 3.37
N PHE A 37 7.68 9.65 2.44
CA PHE A 37 7.34 9.23 1.09
C PHE A 37 8.55 9.30 0.16
N ILE A 38 8.70 8.27 -0.65
CA ILE A 38 9.72 8.20 -1.70
C ILE A 38 9.09 7.80 -3.03
N PRO A 39 9.67 8.22 -4.18
CA PRO A 39 9.20 7.76 -5.48
C PRO A 39 9.26 6.24 -5.61
N CYS A 40 8.22 5.64 -6.19
CA CYS A 40 8.16 4.19 -6.42
C CYS A 40 7.54 3.86 -7.80
N PRO A 41 7.76 2.64 -8.32
CA PRO A 41 7.01 2.13 -9.45
C PRO A 41 5.51 2.01 -9.15
N GLU A 42 4.68 2.06 -10.20
CA GLU A 42 3.22 1.88 -10.08
C GLU A 42 2.81 0.47 -9.60
N THR A 43 3.71 -0.50 -9.75
CA THR A 43 3.47 -1.90 -9.37
C THR A 43 3.59 -2.15 -7.87
N VAL A 44 4.11 -1.18 -7.10
CA VAL A 44 4.30 -1.32 -5.66
C VAL A 44 2.96 -1.29 -4.94
N GLN A 45 2.75 -2.23 -4.03
CA GLN A 45 1.52 -2.35 -3.25
C GLN A 45 1.78 -2.05 -1.76
N PRO A 46 0.74 -1.61 -1.01
CA PRO A 46 0.81 -1.59 0.45
C PRO A 46 1.25 -2.95 1.01
N GLY A 47 2.16 -2.92 1.98
CA GLY A 47 2.76 -4.11 2.58
C GLY A 47 4.03 -4.60 1.90
N ALA A 48 4.41 -4.05 0.73
CA ALA A 48 5.67 -4.37 0.06
C ALA A 48 6.89 -4.06 0.92
N THR A 49 7.98 -4.79 0.69
CA THR A 49 9.27 -4.57 1.36
C THR A 49 10.27 -4.02 0.37
N ARG A 50 11.00 -2.97 0.76
CA ARG A 50 12.11 -2.43 -0.04
C ARG A 50 13.42 -3.06 0.42
N VAL A 51 14.09 -3.75 -0.50
CA VAL A 51 15.40 -4.37 -0.26
C VAL A 51 16.41 -3.72 -1.21
N GLY A 52 17.13 -2.72 -0.71
CA GLY A 52 17.98 -1.87 -1.57
C GLY A 52 17.15 -1.06 -2.57
N GLU A 53 17.31 -1.35 -3.85
CA GLU A 53 16.54 -0.71 -4.94
C GLU A 53 15.34 -1.55 -5.40
N GLU A 54 15.23 -2.80 -4.93
CA GLU A 54 14.15 -3.71 -5.29
C GLU A 54 12.92 -3.57 -4.39
N TRP A 55 11.76 -3.84 -4.98
CA TRP A 55 10.47 -3.83 -4.31
C TRP A 55 9.86 -5.23 -4.37
N ILE A 56 9.60 -5.80 -3.19
CA ILE A 56 9.03 -7.13 -3.05
C ILE A 56 7.61 -6.98 -2.53
N ASN A 57 6.62 -7.16 -3.40
CA ASN A 57 5.22 -7.11 -3.02
C ASN A 57 4.83 -8.33 -2.16
N PRO A 58 3.84 -8.19 -1.26
CA PRO A 58 3.29 -9.32 -0.54
C PRO A 58 2.65 -10.32 -1.51
N PRO A 59 2.51 -11.60 -1.11
CA PRO A 59 1.74 -12.56 -1.90
C PRO A 59 0.29 -12.07 -2.05
N PRO A 60 -0.39 -12.44 -3.15
CA PRO A 60 -1.82 -12.18 -3.30
C PRO A 60 -2.59 -12.70 -2.09
N VAL A 61 -3.51 -11.88 -1.58
CA VAL A 61 -4.43 -12.33 -0.52
C VAL A 61 -5.48 -13.23 -1.18
N GLU A 62 -5.51 -14.50 -0.80
CA GLU A 62 -6.59 -15.39 -1.21
C GLU A 62 -7.91 -14.90 -0.57
N PRO A 63 -9.02 -14.88 -1.33
CA PRO A 63 -10.31 -14.55 -0.75
C PRO A 63 -10.60 -15.52 0.40
N ALA A 64 -11.02 -15.00 1.55
CA ALA A 64 -11.54 -15.86 2.61
C ALA A 64 -12.76 -16.61 2.07
N LEU A 65 -12.79 -17.93 2.27
CA LEU A 65 -14.00 -18.69 2.01
C LEU A 65 -15.15 -18.10 2.85
N PRO A 66 -16.35 -17.93 2.28
CA PRO A 66 -17.50 -17.54 3.09
C PRO A 66 -17.67 -18.55 4.23
N PRO A 67 -18.06 -18.10 5.43
CA PRO A 67 -18.33 -19.02 6.53
C PRO A 67 -19.39 -20.02 6.08
N GLU A 68 -19.14 -21.32 6.29
CA GLU A 68 -20.16 -22.34 6.09
C GLU A 68 -21.37 -21.98 6.96
N GLU A 69 -22.51 -21.69 6.33
CA GLU A 69 -23.78 -21.54 7.04
C GLU A 69 -24.06 -22.88 7.75
N MET A 70 -23.81 -22.94 9.06
CA MET A 70 -24.27 -24.06 9.87
C MET A 70 -25.79 -24.12 9.75
N PRO A 71 -26.40 -25.24 9.32
CA PRO A 71 -27.84 -25.34 9.23
C PRO A 71 -28.45 -25.09 10.61
N GLU A 72 -29.42 -24.17 10.69
CA GLU A 72 -30.14 -23.90 11.93
C GLU A 72 -30.79 -25.19 12.46
N PRO A 73 -30.74 -25.46 13.78
CA PRO A 73 -31.42 -26.62 14.33
C PRO A 73 -32.92 -26.48 14.09
N ILE A 74 -33.48 -27.50 13.43
CA ILE A 74 -34.93 -27.65 13.22
C ILE A 74 -35.60 -27.65 14.60
N GLN A 75 -36.48 -26.66 14.84
CA GLN A 75 -37.31 -26.56 16.05
C GLN A 75 -38.52 -27.49 16.00
#